data_AF-A0A920EU35-F1
#
_entry.id   AF-A0A920EU35-F1
#
_cell.length_a   1.000
_cell.length_b   1.000
_cell.length_c   1.000
_cell.angle_alpha   90.00
_cell.angle_beta   90.00
_cell.angle_gamma   90.00
#
_symmetry.space_group_name_H-M   'P 1'
#
loop_
_entity.id
_entity.type
_entity.pdbx_description
1 polymer ?
#
loop_
_entity_poly.entity_id
_entity_poly.type
_entity_poly.pdbx_seq_one_letter_code
_entity_poly.pdbx_strand_id
1 'polypeptide(L)'
;MKKIIFYDLETTGRSAYWDQIIQIAAICTDEHLNVLDEMNLIGKLNSFSVPDPEALLVNKIPIDSIVKSNFSNYSLISEISHKFSEWGPATFIGYNSIKFDEEVIRNAFFKNLFDPYLTVKNDNTRVDLLDITRIANFFYPDKIKSLLNKKGSAIMKLESIAHTNGIKNFTAHDAMGDTYASLELAKLIKNQIPELWDKSILQSNKIQLEESIASKPFCYLESFFGKSKLFCLSFVGFHPKYKWALCFDLFEDPKKVLDMNKSDIYAFLESSPKKIRKIKLNKSPILLDIEIKKTLDEYNVVSDDVLLERHNFISTNQEFKDKVLSCYNDIILDESQLDVYAEESIYKKFVSNSDSFLMKEFQKADWKNKFIIMEKFKDERLKYFAEILIYEEQPYLLEKKKFS
;
A
#
# COMPACT_ATOMS: atom_id res chain seq x y z
N MET A 1 -15.07 18.04 -6.40
CA MET A 1 -15.62 16.68 -6.59
C MET A 1 -14.52 15.71 -6.21
N LYS A 2 -14.79 14.76 -5.31
CA LYS A 2 -13.77 13.79 -4.90
C LYS A 2 -13.54 12.81 -6.05
N LYS A 3 -12.31 12.65 -6.49
CA LYS A 3 -11.95 11.70 -7.56
C LYS A 3 -11.41 10.41 -6.96
N ILE A 4 -11.64 9.30 -7.64
CA ILE A 4 -11.08 8.00 -7.30
C ILE A 4 -10.33 7.48 -8.52
N ILE A 5 -9.05 7.15 -8.33
CA ILE A 5 -8.17 6.64 -9.39
C ILE A 5 -7.95 5.15 -9.13
N PHE A 6 -8.47 4.31 -10.02
CA PHE A 6 -8.14 2.89 -10.05
C PHE A 6 -6.89 2.69 -10.89
N TYR A 7 -5.95 1.85 -10.47
CA TYR A 7 -4.77 1.56 -11.26
C TYR A 7 -4.19 0.17 -10.96
N ASP A 8 -3.43 -0.33 -11.93
CA ASP A 8 -2.69 -1.60 -11.87
C ASP A 8 -1.40 -1.50 -12.69
N LEU A 9 -0.39 -2.27 -12.32
CA LEU A 9 0.93 -2.29 -12.95
C LEU A 9 1.31 -3.69 -13.40
N GLU A 10 1.87 -3.77 -14.60
CA GLU A 10 2.64 -4.93 -15.03
C GLU A 10 4.13 -4.59 -14.96
N THR A 11 4.91 -5.48 -14.38
CA THR A 11 6.33 -5.26 -14.06
C THR A 11 7.22 -6.35 -14.63
N THR A 12 8.52 -6.09 -14.69
CA THR A 12 9.52 -7.09 -15.10
C THR A 12 9.75 -8.20 -14.07
N GLY A 13 9.16 -8.10 -12.88
CA GLY A 13 9.38 -9.01 -11.76
C GLY A 13 8.73 -8.51 -10.47
N ARG A 14 9.06 -9.14 -9.34
CA ARG A 14 8.38 -8.91 -8.04
C ARG A 14 9.13 -7.95 -7.09
N SER A 15 10.32 -7.50 -7.44
CA SER A 15 11.13 -6.61 -6.62
C SER A 15 10.77 -5.15 -6.85
N ALA A 16 10.19 -4.49 -5.84
CA ALA A 16 9.92 -3.06 -5.93
C ALA A 16 11.18 -2.20 -6.15
N TYR A 17 12.35 -2.67 -5.70
CA TYR A 17 13.62 -1.95 -5.86
C TYR A 17 14.22 -2.14 -7.25
N TRP A 18 14.25 -3.38 -7.72
CA TRP A 18 15.05 -3.79 -8.88
C TRP A 18 14.26 -3.89 -10.17
N ASP A 19 12.97 -4.23 -10.09
CA ASP A 19 12.11 -4.35 -11.27
C ASP A 19 11.57 -3.00 -11.72
N GLN A 20 11.14 -2.97 -12.99
CA GLN A 20 10.58 -1.79 -13.64
C GLN A 20 9.13 -2.03 -14.05
N ILE A 21 8.37 -0.94 -14.16
CA ILE A 21 7.04 -0.91 -14.73
C ILE A 21 7.18 -1.01 -16.25
N ILE A 22 6.46 -1.94 -16.87
CA ILE A 22 6.39 -2.15 -18.32
C ILE A 22 5.02 -1.80 -18.89
N GLN A 23 3.97 -1.86 -18.08
CA GLN A 23 2.67 -1.30 -18.42
C GLN A 23 2.04 -0.71 -17.17
N ILE A 24 1.30 0.38 -17.36
CA ILE A 24 0.37 0.92 -16.38
C ILE A 24 -0.98 1.08 -17.04
N ALA A 25 -2.02 0.74 -16.30
CA ALA A 25 -3.35 1.23 -16.60
C ALA A 25 -3.89 1.99 -15.39
N ALA A 26 -4.67 3.03 -15.68
CA ALA A 26 -5.36 3.77 -14.65
C ALA A 26 -6.67 4.36 -15.18
N ILE A 27 -7.70 4.40 -14.34
CA ILE A 27 -9.03 4.93 -14.64
C ILE A 27 -9.38 5.97 -13.57
N CYS A 28 -9.60 7.22 -13.98
CA CYS A 28 -10.09 8.27 -13.12
C CYS A 28 -11.62 8.26 -13.13
N THR A 29 -12.21 8.33 -11.94
CA THR A 29 -13.66 8.34 -11.75
C THR A 29 -14.12 9.47 -10.84
N ASP A 30 -15.39 9.83 -10.95
CA ASP A 30 -16.05 10.64 -9.92
C ASP A 30 -16.36 9.79 -8.66
N GLU A 31 -16.92 10.43 -7.63
CA GLU A 31 -17.30 9.75 -6.38
C GLU A 31 -18.42 8.71 -6.56
N HIS A 32 -19.14 8.76 -7.69
CA HIS A 32 -20.17 7.80 -8.09
C HIS A 32 -19.59 6.61 -8.87
N LEU A 33 -18.28 6.57 -9.10
CA LEU A 33 -17.57 5.56 -9.89
C LEU A 33 -17.90 5.61 -11.39
N ASN A 34 -18.33 6.77 -11.89
CA ASN A 34 -18.45 7.01 -13.32
C ASN A 34 -17.07 7.39 -13.88
N VAL A 35 -16.69 6.79 -15.01
CA VAL A 35 -15.41 7.05 -15.67
C VAL A 35 -15.37 8.49 -16.20
N LEU A 36 -14.29 9.20 -15.87
CA LEU A 36 -14.00 10.55 -16.33
C LEU A 36 -12.87 10.56 -17.36
N ASP A 37 -11.86 9.73 -17.17
CA ASP A 37 -10.65 9.69 -18.00
C ASP A 37 -9.90 8.36 -17.76
N GLU A 38 -9.03 7.98 -18.70
CA GLU A 38 -8.30 6.71 -18.67
C GLU A 38 -6.88 6.86 -19.21
N MET A 39 -5.99 5.98 -18.76
CA MET A 39 -4.60 5.88 -19.21
C MET A 39 -4.25 4.41 -19.35
N ASN A 40 -3.64 4.02 -20.48
CA ASN A 40 -3.04 2.70 -20.67
C ASN A 40 -1.76 2.88 -21.48
N LEU A 41 -0.61 2.77 -20.82
CA LEU A 41 0.69 3.05 -21.39
C LEU A 41 1.59 1.84 -21.21
N ILE A 42 2.32 1.49 -22.27
CA ILE A 42 3.36 0.47 -22.26
C ILE A 42 4.70 1.18 -22.40
N GLY A 43 5.69 0.83 -21.59
CA GLY A 43 7.06 1.32 -21.69
C GLY A 43 8.01 0.25 -22.20
N LYS A 44 9.10 0.67 -22.84
CA LYS A 44 10.22 -0.21 -23.19
C LYS A 44 11.14 -0.41 -22.00
N LEU A 45 11.88 -1.51 -22.03
CA LEU A 45 12.87 -1.84 -20.99
C LEU A 45 14.05 -0.87 -21.05
N ASN A 46 14.57 -0.49 -19.87
CA ASN A 46 15.94 0.06 -19.77
C ASN A 46 16.97 -0.91 -20.38
N SER A 47 18.04 -0.37 -20.94
CA SER A 47 19.07 -1.14 -21.66
C SER A 47 19.77 -2.21 -20.81
N PHE A 48 19.82 -1.98 -19.49
CA PHE A 48 20.45 -2.86 -18.51
C PHE A 48 19.47 -3.79 -17.77
N SER A 49 18.16 -3.73 -18.08
CA SER A 49 17.17 -4.54 -17.39
C SER A 49 16.97 -5.89 -18.06
N VAL A 50 17.03 -6.95 -17.25
CA VAL A 50 16.71 -8.31 -17.65
C VAL A 50 15.45 -8.74 -16.90
N PRO A 51 14.31 -8.94 -17.59
CA PRO A 51 13.06 -9.30 -16.94
C PRO A 51 13.06 -10.76 -16.45
N ASP A 52 12.32 -11.00 -15.37
CA ASP A 52 12.01 -12.35 -14.91
C ASP A 52 11.16 -13.07 -15.99
N PRO A 53 11.61 -14.22 -16.51
CA PRO A 53 10.85 -14.97 -17.50
C PRO A 53 9.42 -15.34 -17.04
N GLU A 54 9.23 -15.62 -15.74
CA GLU A 54 7.90 -15.94 -15.20
C GLU A 54 6.98 -14.72 -15.27
N ALA A 55 7.48 -13.52 -14.97
CA ALA A 55 6.70 -12.29 -15.05
C ALA A 55 6.22 -12.03 -16.48
N LEU A 56 7.10 -12.17 -17.48
CA LEU A 56 6.72 -11.99 -18.89
C LEU A 56 5.65 -13.01 -19.35
N LEU A 57 5.70 -14.25 -18.85
CA LEU A 57 4.69 -15.26 -19.15
C LEU A 57 3.34 -14.96 -18.49
N VAL A 58 3.35 -14.37 -17.30
CA VAL A 58 2.14 -14.01 -16.55
C VAL A 58 1.44 -12.82 -17.18
N ASN A 59 2.17 -11.73 -17.45
CA ASN A 59 1.60 -10.43 -17.84
C ASN A 59 0.99 -10.45 -19.25
N LYS A 60 1.20 -11.51 -20.04
CA LYS A 60 0.68 -11.70 -21.41
C LYS A 60 0.92 -10.53 -22.39
N ILE A 61 1.77 -9.57 -22.03
CA ILE A 61 2.16 -8.45 -22.89
C ILE A 61 3.05 -9.01 -24.00
N PRO A 62 2.73 -8.79 -25.28
CA PRO A 62 3.62 -9.17 -26.36
C PRO A 62 4.97 -8.46 -26.20
N ILE A 63 6.08 -9.22 -26.27
CA ILE A 63 7.44 -8.67 -26.15
C ILE A 63 7.68 -7.55 -27.18
N ASP A 64 7.09 -7.69 -28.37
CA ASP A 64 7.12 -6.70 -29.43
C ASP A 64 6.52 -5.36 -29.01
N SER A 65 5.46 -5.35 -28.20
CA SER A 65 4.84 -4.13 -27.69
C SER A 65 5.77 -3.41 -26.71
N ILE A 66 6.51 -4.15 -25.88
CA ILE A 66 7.49 -3.61 -24.94
C ILE A 66 8.67 -3.02 -25.74
N VAL A 67 9.27 -3.80 -26.63
CA VAL A 67 10.47 -3.38 -27.39
C VAL A 67 10.19 -2.20 -28.33
N LYS A 68 9.01 -2.15 -28.96
CA LYS A 68 8.62 -1.10 -29.91
C LYS A 68 7.94 0.10 -29.24
N SER A 69 7.77 0.11 -27.92
CA SER A 69 7.16 1.24 -27.23
C SER A 69 7.96 2.54 -27.47
N ASN A 70 7.23 3.62 -27.70
CA ASN A 70 7.79 4.97 -27.80
C ASN A 70 8.15 5.57 -26.44
N PHE A 71 7.68 4.97 -25.34
CA PHE A 71 7.99 5.41 -24.00
C PHE A 71 9.23 4.67 -23.50
N SER A 72 10.33 5.39 -23.33
CA SER A 72 11.38 4.98 -22.39
C SER A 72 10.83 4.85 -20.96
N ASN A 73 11.59 4.21 -20.06
CA ASN A 73 11.18 4.15 -18.66
C ASN A 73 10.99 5.57 -18.09
N TYR A 74 11.92 6.49 -18.36
CA TYR A 74 11.82 7.87 -17.87
C TYR A 74 10.57 8.59 -18.39
N SER A 75 10.29 8.51 -19.69
CA SER A 75 9.09 9.14 -20.27
C SER A 75 7.79 8.48 -19.80
N LEU A 76 7.75 7.15 -19.63
CA LEU A 76 6.61 6.46 -19.03
C LEU A 76 6.34 7.00 -17.61
N ILE A 77 7.36 7.00 -16.74
CA ILE A 77 7.21 7.47 -15.36
C ILE A 77 6.86 8.96 -15.29
N SER A 78 7.37 9.76 -16.23
CA SER A 78 7.00 11.17 -16.38
C SER A 78 5.52 11.34 -16.70
N GLU A 79 4.98 10.58 -17.65
CA GLU A 79 3.56 10.63 -17.99
C GLU A 79 2.68 10.17 -16.82
N ILE A 80 3.07 9.11 -16.10
CA ILE A 80 2.34 8.67 -14.90
C ILE A 80 2.29 9.78 -13.85
N SER A 81 3.43 10.41 -13.56
CA SER A 81 3.55 11.50 -12.59
C SER A 81 2.69 12.71 -12.98
N HIS A 82 2.73 13.12 -14.25
CA HIS A 82 1.91 14.20 -14.78
C HIS A 82 0.42 13.86 -14.70
N LYS A 83 0.01 12.68 -15.16
CA LYS A 83 -1.39 12.26 -15.19
C LYS A 83 -1.97 12.14 -13.79
N PHE A 84 -1.24 11.55 -12.85
CA PHE A 84 -1.68 11.45 -11.46
C PHE A 84 -1.77 12.80 -10.76
N SER A 85 -0.88 13.74 -11.10
CA SER A 85 -0.95 15.13 -10.61
C SER A 85 -2.12 15.90 -11.20
N GLU A 86 -2.43 15.72 -12.49
CA GLU A 86 -3.57 16.32 -13.19
C GLU A 86 -4.90 15.82 -12.60
N TRP A 87 -4.99 14.51 -12.32
CA TRP A 87 -6.19 13.93 -11.73
C TRP A 87 -6.33 14.26 -10.24
N GLY A 88 -5.24 14.49 -9.51
CA GLY A 88 -5.26 14.83 -8.09
C GLY A 88 -5.96 16.17 -7.74
N PRO A 89 -6.40 16.37 -6.48
CA PRO A 89 -6.37 15.40 -5.38
C PRO A 89 -7.39 14.26 -5.57
N ALA A 90 -7.00 13.03 -5.23
CA ALA A 90 -7.80 11.82 -5.42
C ALA A 90 -7.50 10.72 -4.38
N THR A 91 -8.41 9.75 -4.28
CA THR A 91 -8.15 8.48 -3.59
C THR A 91 -7.66 7.44 -4.60
N PHE A 92 -6.42 6.97 -4.45
CA PHE A 92 -5.83 5.92 -5.28
C PHE A 92 -6.23 4.54 -4.76
N ILE A 93 -6.72 3.68 -5.66
CA ILE A 93 -7.19 2.33 -5.36
C ILE A 93 -6.57 1.35 -6.35
N GLY A 94 -6.06 0.25 -5.84
CA GLY A 94 -5.72 -0.94 -6.63
C GLY A 94 -6.05 -2.19 -5.85
N TYR A 95 -5.79 -3.37 -6.43
CA TYR A 95 -6.05 -4.64 -5.76
C TYR A 95 -4.74 -5.24 -5.25
N ASN A 96 -4.52 -5.23 -3.93
CA ASN A 96 -3.24 -5.55 -3.28
C ASN A 96 -2.12 -4.49 -3.56
N SER A 97 -2.50 -3.30 -4.02
CA SER A 97 -1.57 -2.27 -4.47
C SER A 97 -0.70 -1.70 -3.35
N ILE A 98 -1.21 -1.63 -2.12
CA ILE A 98 -0.47 -1.01 -1.01
C ILE A 98 0.78 -1.83 -0.61
N LYS A 99 0.76 -3.13 -0.89
CA LYS A 99 1.87 -4.05 -0.61
C LYS A 99 2.81 -4.20 -1.80
N PHE A 100 2.35 -3.93 -3.02
CA PHE A 100 3.10 -4.15 -4.24
C PHE A 100 3.21 -2.88 -5.08
N ASP A 101 2.17 -2.51 -5.83
CA ASP A 101 2.18 -1.44 -6.82
C ASP A 101 2.64 -0.09 -6.26
N GLU A 102 2.20 0.26 -5.06
CA GLU A 102 2.63 1.48 -4.36
C GLU A 102 4.12 1.48 -4.07
N GLU A 103 4.71 0.34 -3.72
CA GLU A 103 6.15 0.22 -3.49
C GLU A 103 6.90 0.31 -4.82
N VAL A 104 6.37 -0.29 -5.89
CA VAL A 104 6.95 -0.20 -7.24
C VAL A 104 6.91 1.24 -7.75
N ILE A 105 5.77 1.93 -7.70
CA ILE A 105 5.62 3.34 -8.12
C ILE A 105 6.51 4.27 -7.31
N ARG A 106 6.60 4.09 -5.99
CA ARG A 106 7.50 4.90 -5.14
C ARG A 106 8.94 4.80 -5.58
N ASN A 107 9.41 3.58 -5.81
CA ASN A 107 10.77 3.34 -6.29
C ASN A 107 10.96 3.85 -7.72
N ALA A 108 9.98 3.67 -8.61
CA ALA A 108 10.03 4.19 -9.97
C ALA A 108 10.13 5.73 -9.97
N PHE A 109 9.30 6.43 -9.19
CA PHE A 109 9.40 7.89 -9.02
C PHE A 109 10.74 8.30 -8.42
N PHE A 110 11.22 7.61 -7.38
CA PHE A 110 12.51 7.93 -6.76
C PHE A 110 13.68 7.79 -7.75
N LYS A 111 13.75 6.66 -8.47
CA LYS A 111 14.76 6.36 -9.50
C LYS A 111 14.69 7.32 -10.69
N ASN A 112 13.51 7.89 -10.97
CA ASN A 112 13.30 8.85 -12.06
C ASN A 112 13.25 10.32 -11.58
N LEU A 113 13.65 10.58 -10.33
CA LEU A 113 13.73 11.92 -9.72
C LEU A 113 12.39 12.67 -9.64
N PHE A 114 11.28 11.94 -9.54
CA PHE A 114 9.95 12.47 -9.19
C PHE A 114 9.66 12.33 -7.69
N ASP A 115 8.61 12.99 -7.18
CA ASP A 115 8.23 12.86 -5.77
C ASP A 115 7.72 11.43 -5.49
N PRO A 116 8.43 10.62 -4.69
CA PRO A 116 8.03 9.24 -4.47
C PRO A 116 6.68 9.10 -3.77
N TYR A 117 6.24 10.15 -3.07
CA TYR A 117 5.07 10.14 -2.21
C TYR A 117 3.86 10.85 -2.83
N LEU A 118 3.84 11.00 -4.16
CA LEU A 118 2.77 11.67 -4.90
C LEU A 118 1.37 11.18 -4.50
N THR A 119 1.17 9.87 -4.38
CA THR A 119 -0.12 9.23 -4.05
C THR A 119 -0.60 9.45 -2.62
N VAL A 120 0.20 10.10 -1.76
CA VAL A 120 -0.14 10.37 -0.34
C VAL A 120 0.10 11.82 0.09
N LYS A 121 0.50 12.69 -0.84
CA LYS A 121 0.73 14.12 -0.62
C LYS A 121 -0.36 14.94 -1.29
N ASN A 122 -0.43 16.24 -0.96
CA ASN A 122 -1.38 17.18 -1.59
C ASN A 122 -2.82 16.68 -1.53
N ASP A 123 -3.26 16.25 -0.35
CA ASP A 123 -4.60 15.71 -0.07
C ASP A 123 -4.97 14.41 -0.81
N ASN A 124 -4.01 13.78 -1.50
CA ASN A 124 -4.19 12.43 -2.01
C ASN A 124 -4.26 11.41 -0.86
N THR A 125 -5.15 10.44 -1.01
CA THR A 125 -5.27 9.29 -0.09
C THR A 125 -5.20 7.98 -0.85
N ARG A 126 -5.15 6.86 -0.13
CA ARG A 126 -5.06 5.53 -0.74
C ARG A 126 -5.94 4.53 -0.02
N VAL A 127 -6.48 3.57 -0.77
CA VAL A 127 -7.23 2.42 -0.25
C VAL A 127 -6.84 1.16 -1.01
N ASP A 128 -6.82 0.02 -0.33
CA ASP A 128 -6.58 -1.28 -0.98
C ASP A 128 -7.89 -2.06 -1.11
N LEU A 129 -8.29 -2.36 -2.35
CA LEU A 129 -9.54 -3.05 -2.64
C LEU A 129 -9.55 -4.50 -2.15
N LEU A 130 -8.38 -5.14 -2.00
CA LEU A 130 -8.28 -6.51 -1.52
C LEU A 130 -8.79 -6.63 -0.08
N ASP A 131 -8.46 -5.68 0.79
CA ASP A 131 -8.91 -5.74 2.19
C ASP A 131 -10.40 -5.39 2.33
N ILE A 132 -10.94 -4.49 1.50
CA ILE A 132 -12.40 -4.29 1.40
C ILE A 132 -13.08 -5.59 0.95
N THR A 133 -12.55 -6.24 -0.08
CA THR A 133 -13.09 -7.49 -0.63
C THR A 133 -13.06 -8.61 0.40
N ARG A 134 -11.99 -8.71 1.20
CA ARG A 134 -11.89 -9.68 2.30
C ARG A 134 -12.96 -9.47 3.36
N ILE A 135 -13.18 -8.22 3.77
CA ILE A 135 -14.21 -7.88 4.76
C ILE A 135 -15.60 -8.18 4.18
N ALA A 136 -15.85 -7.78 2.95
CA ALA A 136 -17.10 -8.04 2.27
C ALA A 136 -17.40 -9.55 2.16
N ASN A 137 -16.43 -10.35 1.72
CA ASN A 137 -16.58 -11.81 1.60
C ASN A 137 -16.72 -12.51 2.96
N PHE A 138 -16.03 -12.02 4.00
CA PHE A 138 -16.07 -12.63 5.33
C PHE A 138 -17.41 -12.41 6.04
N PHE A 139 -17.94 -11.19 6.01
CA PHE A 139 -19.19 -10.84 6.71
C PHE A 139 -20.44 -10.96 5.84
N TYR A 140 -20.29 -10.86 4.52
CA TYR A 140 -21.38 -10.89 3.56
C TYR A 140 -21.07 -11.84 2.38
N PRO A 141 -20.82 -13.14 2.66
CA PRO A 141 -20.40 -14.11 1.63
C PRO A 141 -21.43 -14.30 0.51
N ASP A 142 -22.72 -14.04 0.78
CA ASP A 142 -23.78 -14.09 -0.23
C ASP A 142 -23.74 -12.91 -1.21
N LYS A 143 -23.18 -11.77 -0.75
CA LYS A 143 -23.08 -10.52 -1.51
C LYS A 143 -21.81 -10.50 -2.36
N ILE A 144 -20.67 -10.78 -1.74
CA ILE A 144 -19.38 -10.92 -2.42
C ILE A 144 -18.90 -12.34 -2.24
N LYS A 145 -19.04 -13.14 -3.29
CA LYS A 145 -18.75 -14.58 -3.32
C LYS A 145 -17.29 -14.85 -3.64
N SER A 146 -16.78 -15.98 -3.15
CA SER A 146 -15.46 -16.49 -3.48
C SER A 146 -15.50 -17.99 -3.69
N LEU A 147 -14.63 -18.49 -4.58
CA LEU A 147 -14.33 -19.92 -4.62
C LEU A 147 -13.49 -20.30 -3.40
N LEU A 148 -13.61 -21.55 -2.97
CA LEU A 148 -12.79 -22.11 -1.90
C LEU A 148 -11.65 -22.94 -2.49
N ASN A 149 -10.47 -22.85 -1.89
CA ASN A 149 -9.36 -23.74 -2.22
C ASN A 149 -9.56 -25.12 -1.57
N LYS A 150 -8.65 -26.06 -1.85
CA LYS A 150 -8.70 -27.44 -1.29
C LYS A 150 -8.71 -27.51 0.25
N LYS A 151 -8.31 -26.44 0.94
CA LYS A 151 -8.29 -26.34 2.41
C LYS A 151 -9.53 -25.62 2.98
N GLY A 152 -10.50 -25.27 2.13
CA GLY A 152 -11.71 -24.54 2.51
C GLY A 152 -11.52 -23.03 2.67
N SER A 153 -10.35 -22.49 2.32
CA SER A 153 -10.08 -21.05 2.40
C SER A 153 -10.53 -20.31 1.13
N ALA A 154 -11.09 -19.13 1.30
CA ALA A 154 -11.50 -18.25 0.19
C ALA A 154 -10.31 -17.86 -0.72
N ILE A 155 -10.52 -17.94 -2.03
CA ILE A 155 -9.57 -17.53 -3.06
C ILE A 155 -9.81 -16.05 -3.36
N MET A 156 -8.87 -15.20 -2.90
CA MET A 156 -8.93 -13.74 -3.05
C MET A 156 -8.09 -13.24 -4.23
N LYS A 157 -7.98 -14.03 -5.31
CA LYS A 157 -7.37 -13.53 -6.56
C LYS A 157 -8.43 -12.69 -7.28
N LEU A 158 -8.07 -11.51 -7.77
CA LEU A 158 -9.00 -10.59 -8.44
C LEU A 158 -9.78 -11.30 -9.54
N GLU A 159 -9.08 -12.01 -10.43
CA GLU A 159 -9.69 -12.80 -11.50
C GLU A 159 -10.78 -13.74 -10.97
N SER A 160 -10.47 -14.51 -9.92
CA SER A 160 -11.40 -15.47 -9.33
C SER A 160 -12.61 -14.77 -8.70
N ILE A 161 -12.40 -13.67 -7.98
CA ILE A 161 -13.47 -12.92 -7.33
C ILE A 161 -14.37 -12.27 -8.37
N ALA A 162 -13.79 -11.60 -9.37
CA ALA A 162 -14.53 -10.92 -10.43
C ALA A 162 -15.46 -11.90 -11.18
N HIS A 163 -14.91 -13.03 -11.65
CA HIS A 163 -15.70 -14.05 -12.34
C HIS A 163 -16.82 -14.64 -11.47
N THR A 164 -16.52 -14.95 -10.20
CA THR A 164 -17.50 -15.54 -9.27
C THR A 164 -18.68 -14.59 -8.99
N ASN A 165 -18.44 -13.28 -9.10
CA ASN A 165 -19.43 -12.24 -8.87
C ASN A 165 -20.04 -11.67 -10.16
N GLY A 166 -19.83 -12.33 -11.30
CA GLY A 166 -20.49 -11.99 -12.56
C GLY A 166 -19.88 -10.82 -13.33
N ILE A 167 -18.70 -10.34 -12.90
CA ILE A 167 -17.91 -9.36 -13.67
C ILE A 167 -17.25 -10.13 -14.81
N LYS A 168 -17.75 -9.88 -16.02
CA LYS A 168 -17.35 -10.56 -17.26
C LYS A 168 -16.84 -9.50 -18.22
N ASN A 169 -15.91 -9.88 -19.11
CA ASN A 169 -15.29 -9.02 -20.13
C ASN A 169 -14.07 -8.21 -19.64
N PHE A 170 -13.13 -8.87 -18.98
CA PHE A 170 -11.79 -8.33 -18.79
C PHE A 170 -10.75 -9.41 -19.11
N THR A 171 -9.56 -8.98 -19.53
CA THR A 171 -8.41 -9.86 -19.73
C THR A 171 -7.62 -9.89 -18.43
N ALA A 172 -7.60 -11.02 -17.73
CA ALA A 172 -6.78 -11.17 -16.54
C ALA A 172 -5.28 -11.19 -16.89
N HIS A 173 -4.47 -10.54 -16.06
CA HIS A 173 -3.05 -10.29 -16.31
C HIS A 173 -2.84 -9.41 -17.54
N ASP A 174 -3.62 -8.34 -17.60
CA ASP A 174 -3.42 -7.17 -18.44
C ASP A 174 -3.79 -5.98 -17.55
N ALA A 175 -2.91 -4.98 -17.44
CA ALA A 175 -3.09 -3.88 -16.50
C ALA A 175 -4.48 -3.23 -16.64
N MET A 176 -4.95 -3.04 -17.87
CA MET A 176 -6.24 -2.40 -18.11
C MET A 176 -7.40 -3.32 -17.73
N GLY A 177 -7.33 -4.60 -18.09
CA GLY A 177 -8.30 -5.61 -17.66
C GLY A 177 -8.44 -5.68 -16.14
N ASP A 178 -7.33 -5.74 -15.40
CA ASP A 178 -7.34 -5.82 -13.95
C ASP A 178 -7.75 -4.48 -13.28
N THR A 179 -7.45 -3.33 -13.90
CA THR A 179 -7.96 -2.02 -13.47
C THR A 179 -9.48 -1.93 -13.63
N TYR A 180 -10.04 -2.35 -14.77
CA TYR A 180 -11.49 -2.41 -14.97
C TYR A 180 -12.17 -3.41 -14.03
N ALA A 181 -11.60 -4.59 -13.83
CA ALA A 181 -12.15 -5.58 -12.90
C ALA A 181 -12.20 -5.03 -11.47
N SER A 182 -11.17 -4.27 -11.07
CA SER A 182 -11.14 -3.57 -9.78
C SER A 182 -12.23 -2.50 -9.67
N LEU A 183 -12.43 -1.69 -10.71
CA LEU A 183 -13.52 -0.69 -10.75
C LEU A 183 -14.90 -1.34 -10.66
N GLU A 184 -15.16 -2.39 -11.44
CA GLU A 184 -16.47 -3.07 -11.41
C GLU A 184 -16.71 -3.79 -10.09
N LEU A 185 -15.67 -4.36 -9.46
CA LEU A 185 -15.77 -4.93 -8.13
C LEU A 185 -16.07 -3.86 -7.07
N ALA A 186 -15.44 -2.69 -7.18
CA ALA A 186 -15.74 -1.55 -6.32
C ALA A 186 -17.20 -1.07 -6.48
N LYS A 187 -17.71 -0.97 -7.72
CA LYS A 187 -19.13 -0.67 -7.99
C LYS A 187 -20.05 -1.69 -7.35
N LEU A 188 -19.72 -2.97 -7.48
CA LEU A 188 -20.50 -4.06 -6.88
C LEU A 188 -20.54 -3.95 -5.35
N ILE A 189 -19.39 -3.75 -4.70
CA ILE A 189 -19.30 -3.59 -3.25
C ILE A 189 -20.07 -2.35 -2.80
N LYS A 190 -19.89 -1.22 -3.48
CA LYS A 190 -20.60 0.03 -3.18
C LYS A 190 -22.11 -0.13 -3.27
N ASN A 191 -22.61 -0.87 -4.26
CA ASN A 191 -24.04 -1.11 -4.43
C ASN A 191 -24.60 -2.10 -3.38
N GLN A 192 -23.88 -3.17 -3.09
CA GLN A 192 -24.38 -4.24 -2.21
C GLN A 192 -24.13 -3.99 -0.71
N ILE A 193 -23.06 -3.26 -0.39
CA ILE A 193 -22.57 -3.00 0.98
C ILE A 193 -22.08 -1.53 1.09
N PRO A 194 -22.96 -0.53 0.87
CA PRO A 194 -22.57 0.88 0.81
C PRO A 194 -21.85 1.36 2.07
N GLU A 195 -22.30 0.93 3.25
CA GLU A 195 -21.68 1.31 4.54
C GLU A 195 -20.21 0.90 4.64
N LEU A 196 -19.85 -0.28 4.10
CA LEU A 196 -18.45 -0.73 4.06
C LEU A 196 -17.63 0.10 3.09
N TRP A 197 -18.18 0.40 1.91
CA TRP A 197 -17.51 1.23 0.91
C TRP A 197 -17.24 2.63 1.46
N ASP A 198 -18.27 3.30 1.96
CA ASP A 198 -18.17 4.67 2.47
C ASP A 198 -17.21 4.76 3.66
N LYS A 199 -17.27 3.79 4.58
CA LYS A 199 -16.32 3.69 5.69
C LYS A 199 -14.89 3.52 5.20
N SER A 200 -14.65 2.67 4.21
CA SER A 200 -13.30 2.43 3.67
C SER A 200 -12.71 3.68 3.01
N ILE A 201 -13.54 4.42 2.27
CA ILE A 201 -13.15 5.69 1.64
C ILE A 201 -12.91 6.80 2.68
N LEU A 202 -13.71 6.86 3.73
CA LEU A 202 -13.53 7.81 4.83
C LEU A 202 -12.22 7.55 5.60
N GLN A 203 -11.93 6.29 5.91
CA GLN A 203 -10.72 5.89 6.65
C GLN A 203 -9.42 5.92 5.83
N SER A 204 -9.48 6.30 4.55
CA SER A 204 -8.30 6.54 3.72
C SER A 204 -7.41 7.69 4.21
N ASN A 205 -7.98 8.61 5.01
CA ASN A 205 -7.24 9.70 5.62
C ASN A 205 -6.54 9.24 6.91
N LYS A 206 -5.21 9.13 6.86
CA LYS A 206 -4.39 8.68 7.99
C LYS A 206 -4.55 9.57 9.24
N ILE A 207 -4.65 10.89 9.09
CA ILE A 207 -4.73 11.82 10.22
C ILE A 207 -6.04 11.61 10.98
N GLN A 208 -7.16 11.55 10.25
CA GLN A 208 -8.47 11.25 10.84
C GLN A 208 -8.50 9.85 11.48
N LEU A 209 -7.75 8.90 10.92
CA LEU A 209 -7.63 7.56 11.50
C LEU A 209 -6.81 7.55 12.79
N GLU A 210 -5.73 8.34 12.87
CA GLU A 210 -4.93 8.53 14.10
C GLU A 210 -5.76 9.16 15.23
N GLU A 211 -6.66 10.08 14.91
CA GLU A 211 -7.57 10.70 15.88
C GLU A 211 -8.67 9.74 16.34
N SER A 212 -9.25 8.98 15.41
CA SER A 212 -10.42 8.11 15.71
C SER A 212 -10.06 6.77 16.36
N ILE A 213 -8.86 6.22 16.13
CA ILE A 213 -8.47 4.89 16.63
C ILE A 213 -8.48 4.79 18.16
N ALA A 214 -8.28 5.92 18.86
CA ALA A 214 -8.28 5.98 20.32
C ALA A 214 -9.68 6.20 20.94
N SER A 215 -10.68 6.54 20.12
CA SER A 215 -11.97 7.05 20.62
C SER A 215 -12.91 5.98 21.18
N LYS A 216 -12.88 4.76 20.61
CA LYS A 216 -13.80 3.67 20.96
C LYS A 216 -13.17 2.31 20.64
N PRO A 217 -13.63 1.20 21.24
CA PRO A 217 -13.23 -0.12 20.78
C PRO A 217 -13.71 -0.36 19.35
N PHE A 218 -12.95 -1.13 18.59
CA PHE A 218 -13.25 -1.40 17.18
C PHE A 218 -12.92 -2.85 16.81
N CYS A 219 -13.53 -3.33 15.73
CA CYS A 219 -13.19 -4.61 15.14
C CYS A 219 -12.14 -4.45 14.05
N TYR A 220 -11.22 -5.40 13.93
CA TYR A 220 -10.23 -5.44 12.85
C TYR A 220 -10.17 -6.85 12.27
N LEU A 221 -10.46 -6.99 10.98
CA LEU A 221 -10.34 -8.26 10.27
C LEU A 221 -8.92 -8.39 9.75
N GLU A 222 -8.15 -9.31 10.31
CA GLU A 222 -6.82 -9.60 9.80
C GLU A 222 -6.83 -10.88 8.96
N SER A 223 -6.16 -10.83 7.81
CA SER A 223 -5.99 -11.99 6.94
C SER A 223 -4.52 -12.43 6.85
N PHE A 224 -4.25 -13.70 7.15
CA PHE A 224 -2.92 -14.31 7.11
C PHE A 224 -3.00 -15.76 6.61
N PHE A 225 -2.09 -16.15 5.71
CA PHE A 225 -2.00 -17.51 5.16
C PHE A 225 -3.34 -18.10 4.67
N GLY A 226 -4.19 -17.28 4.04
CA GLY A 226 -5.50 -17.68 3.53
C GLY A 226 -6.58 -17.87 4.60
N LYS A 227 -6.31 -17.50 5.84
CA LYS A 227 -7.31 -17.43 6.92
C LYS A 227 -7.59 -15.97 7.27
N SER A 228 -8.81 -15.68 7.66
CA SER A 228 -9.21 -14.40 8.21
C SER A 228 -9.67 -14.59 9.65
N LYS A 229 -9.25 -13.69 10.54
CA LYS A 229 -9.65 -13.70 11.95
C LYS A 229 -10.05 -12.29 12.37
N LEU A 230 -11.19 -12.20 13.04
CA LEU A 230 -11.67 -10.96 13.62
C LEU A 230 -11.04 -10.74 15.00
N PHE A 231 -10.65 -9.50 15.28
CA PHE A 231 -10.19 -9.07 16.60
C PHE A 231 -11.08 -7.92 17.09
N CYS A 232 -11.36 -7.88 18.39
CA CYS A 232 -11.95 -6.72 19.06
C CYS A 232 -10.82 -5.97 19.75
N LEU A 233 -10.56 -4.73 19.38
CA LEU A 233 -9.32 -4.04 19.71
C LEU A 233 -9.57 -2.73 20.45
N SER A 234 -8.66 -2.42 21.37
CA SER A 234 -8.53 -1.09 21.98
C SER A 234 -7.13 -0.55 21.77
N PHE A 235 -7.02 0.72 21.37
CA PHE A 235 -5.75 1.40 21.21
C PHE A 235 -5.01 1.56 22.55
N VAL A 236 -3.74 1.17 22.59
CA VAL A 236 -2.86 1.34 23.75
C VAL A 236 -1.99 2.59 23.57
N GLY A 237 -1.38 2.71 22.39
CA GLY A 237 -0.44 3.78 22.07
C GLY A 237 0.30 3.48 20.77
N PHE A 238 1.12 4.42 20.32
CA PHE A 238 1.97 4.21 19.16
C PHE A 238 3.27 3.51 19.56
N HIS A 239 3.71 2.57 18.72
CA HIS A 239 5.02 1.94 18.87
C HIS A 239 6.11 3.03 18.93
N PRO A 240 7.01 2.99 19.93
CA PRO A 240 7.97 4.06 20.20
C PRO A 240 8.86 4.41 19.00
N LYS A 241 9.43 3.39 18.33
CA LYS A 241 10.22 3.50 17.10
C LYS A 241 9.38 3.62 15.82
N TYR A 242 8.57 2.60 15.49
CA TYR A 242 7.92 2.50 14.17
C TYR A 242 6.62 3.30 14.00
N LYS A 243 6.08 3.90 15.08
CA LYS A 243 4.81 4.63 15.10
C LYS A 243 3.60 3.83 14.60
N TRP A 244 3.66 2.50 14.61
CA TRP A 244 2.50 1.64 14.37
C TRP A 244 1.55 1.72 15.56
N ALA A 245 0.24 1.69 15.32
CA ALA A 245 -0.72 1.63 16.41
C ALA A 245 -0.64 0.24 17.08
N LEU A 246 -0.39 0.23 18.39
CA LEU A 246 -0.45 -0.98 19.20
C LEU A 246 -1.84 -1.07 19.81
N CYS A 247 -2.55 -2.14 19.48
CA CYS A 247 -3.94 -2.34 19.88
C CYS A 247 -4.11 -3.68 20.60
N PHE A 248 -4.67 -3.66 21.80
CA PHE A 248 -4.84 -4.84 22.64
C PHE A 248 -6.13 -5.58 22.28
N ASP A 249 -6.07 -6.92 22.23
CA ASP A 249 -7.20 -7.81 21.99
C ASP A 249 -8.10 -7.90 23.22
N LEU A 250 -9.27 -7.28 23.12
CA LEU A 250 -10.28 -7.18 24.17
C LEU A 250 -10.96 -8.51 24.48
N PHE A 251 -10.71 -9.59 23.74
CA PHE A 251 -11.11 -10.93 24.19
C PHE A 251 -10.31 -11.40 25.40
N GLU A 252 -9.11 -10.86 25.61
CA GLU A 252 -8.31 -11.10 26.82
C GLU A 252 -8.54 -10.02 27.87
N ASP A 253 -8.35 -10.38 29.14
CA ASP A 253 -8.44 -9.42 30.25
C ASP A 253 -7.13 -8.62 30.35
N PRO A 254 -7.15 -7.28 30.11
CA PRO A 254 -5.96 -6.45 30.18
C PRO A 254 -5.39 -6.33 31.60
N LYS A 255 -6.19 -6.59 32.65
CA LYS A 255 -5.71 -6.50 34.05
C LYS A 255 -4.60 -7.51 34.33
N LYS A 256 -4.58 -8.66 33.63
CA LYS A 256 -3.52 -9.69 33.73
C LYS A 256 -2.11 -9.13 33.51
N VAL A 257 -1.98 -8.06 32.72
CA VAL A 257 -0.67 -7.44 32.41
C VAL A 257 -0.08 -6.72 33.62
N LEU A 258 -0.92 -6.20 34.54
CA LEU A 258 -0.43 -5.42 35.68
C LEU A 258 0.35 -6.27 36.68
N ASP A 259 0.00 -7.55 36.81
CA ASP A 259 0.57 -8.50 37.77
C ASP A 259 1.86 -9.17 37.25
N MET A 260 2.23 -8.95 35.99
CA MET A 260 3.37 -9.59 35.33
C MET A 260 4.64 -8.72 35.39
N ASN A 261 5.81 -9.38 35.40
CA ASN A 261 7.08 -8.70 35.17
C ASN A 261 7.27 -8.40 33.66
N LYS A 262 8.23 -7.53 33.30
CA LYS A 262 8.42 -7.05 31.92
C LYS A 262 8.64 -8.18 30.90
N SER A 263 9.45 -9.20 31.22
CA SER A 263 9.70 -10.32 30.29
C SER A 263 8.45 -11.15 30.05
N ASP A 264 7.66 -11.39 31.10
CA ASP A 264 6.43 -12.17 31.02
C ASP A 264 5.33 -11.40 30.27
N ILE A 265 5.28 -10.07 30.40
CA ILE A 265 4.37 -9.22 29.62
C ILE A 265 4.64 -9.39 28.12
N TYR A 266 5.89 -9.24 27.67
CA TYR A 266 6.19 -9.35 26.24
C TYR A 266 5.87 -10.74 25.70
N ALA A 267 6.24 -11.80 26.43
CA ALA A 267 5.92 -13.17 26.08
C ALA A 267 4.39 -13.40 26.01
N PHE A 268 3.63 -12.89 26.97
CA PHE A 268 2.17 -12.93 26.97
C PHE A 268 1.58 -12.23 25.74
N LEU A 269 2.00 -10.99 25.48
CA LEU A 269 1.48 -10.16 24.39
C LEU A 269 1.72 -10.77 22.99
N GLU A 270 2.89 -11.40 22.79
CA GLU A 270 3.28 -12.02 21.51
C GLU A 270 2.93 -13.52 21.41
N SER A 271 2.46 -14.15 22.50
CA SER A 271 2.00 -15.55 22.49
C SER A 271 0.87 -15.77 21.49
N SER A 272 0.84 -16.92 20.80
CA SER A 272 -0.21 -17.23 19.82
C SER A 272 -1.54 -17.61 20.50
N PRO A 273 -2.70 -17.01 20.12
CA PRO A 273 -2.86 -15.87 19.22
C PRO A 273 -2.39 -14.56 19.88
N LYS A 274 -1.73 -13.67 19.11
CA LYS A 274 -1.15 -12.43 19.64
C LYS A 274 -2.23 -11.54 20.26
N LYS A 275 -1.98 -11.07 21.48
CA LYS A 275 -2.87 -10.17 22.24
C LYS A 275 -2.65 -8.72 21.90
N ILE A 276 -1.57 -8.41 21.20
CA ILE A 276 -1.28 -7.08 20.69
C ILE A 276 -1.23 -7.14 19.17
N ARG A 277 -2.02 -6.30 18.53
CA ARG A 277 -2.02 -6.11 17.08
C ARG A 277 -1.25 -4.84 16.75
N LYS A 278 -0.38 -4.95 15.74
CA LYS A 278 0.44 -3.84 15.22
C LYS A 278 -0.22 -3.34 13.93
N ILE A 279 -1.00 -2.27 14.03
CA ILE A 279 -1.75 -1.72 12.90
C ILE A 279 -0.96 -0.57 12.26
N LYS A 280 -0.65 -0.71 10.97
CA LYS A 280 0.04 0.33 10.19
C LYS A 280 -0.99 1.26 9.55
N LEU A 281 -1.21 2.43 10.16
CA LEU A 281 -2.24 3.38 9.70
C LEU A 281 -1.99 3.94 8.30
N ASN A 282 -0.74 3.94 7.84
CA ASN A 282 -0.38 4.35 6.48
C ASN A 282 -0.53 3.23 5.43
N LYS A 283 -1.07 2.06 5.80
CA LYS A 283 -1.28 0.90 4.93
C LYS A 283 -2.77 0.54 4.79
N SER A 284 -3.64 1.55 4.80
CA SER A 284 -5.11 1.46 4.63
C SER A 284 -5.82 0.40 5.50
N PRO A 285 -5.59 0.36 6.83
CA PRO A 285 -6.38 -0.52 7.67
C PRO A 285 -7.83 -0.04 7.75
N ILE A 286 -8.78 -0.98 7.76
CA ILE A 286 -10.20 -0.69 7.90
C ILE A 286 -10.65 -1.08 9.30
N LEU A 287 -11.05 -0.09 10.10
CA LEU A 287 -11.55 -0.24 11.47
C LEU A 287 -13.07 -0.37 11.43
N LEU A 288 -13.57 -1.55 11.80
CA LEU A 288 -14.99 -1.90 11.78
C LEU A 288 -15.64 -1.55 13.12
N ASP A 289 -16.95 -1.30 13.11
CA ASP A 289 -17.67 -1.06 14.37
C ASP A 289 -17.75 -2.34 15.18
N ILE A 290 -17.75 -2.22 16.52
CA ILE A 290 -17.66 -3.37 17.42
C ILE A 290 -18.86 -4.30 17.29
N GLU A 291 -20.01 -3.75 16.89
CA GLU A 291 -21.27 -4.45 16.66
C GLU A 291 -21.16 -5.48 15.53
N ILE A 292 -20.22 -5.35 14.60
CA ILE A 292 -20.07 -6.30 13.50
C ILE A 292 -19.77 -7.72 14.00
N LYS A 293 -19.15 -7.87 15.18
CA LYS A 293 -18.90 -9.19 15.77
C LYS A 293 -20.19 -9.98 16.00
N LYS A 294 -21.32 -9.29 16.20
CA LYS A 294 -22.64 -9.92 16.46
C LYS A 294 -23.14 -10.74 15.30
N THR A 295 -22.61 -10.51 14.10
CA THR A 295 -22.91 -11.30 12.90
C THR A 295 -22.31 -12.70 12.94
N LEU A 296 -21.41 -12.99 13.90
CA LEU A 296 -20.70 -14.27 14.02
C LEU A 296 -20.75 -14.78 15.46
N ASP A 297 -21.45 -15.89 15.67
CA ASP A 297 -21.69 -16.46 17.00
C ASP A 297 -20.38 -16.78 17.75
N GLU A 298 -19.34 -17.25 17.05
CA GLU A 298 -18.07 -17.58 17.70
C GLU A 298 -17.33 -16.36 18.31
N TYR A 299 -17.69 -15.14 17.90
CA TYR A 299 -17.12 -13.89 18.42
C TYR A 299 -18.01 -13.21 19.47
N ASN A 300 -19.15 -13.81 19.81
CA ASN A 300 -20.07 -13.33 20.86
C ASN A 300 -19.78 -13.91 22.25
N VAL A 301 -18.57 -14.46 22.45
CA VAL A 301 -18.12 -15.05 23.71
C VAL A 301 -17.93 -14.04 24.85
N VAL A 302 -17.74 -12.76 24.52
CA VAL A 302 -17.59 -11.66 25.49
C VAL A 302 -18.67 -10.61 25.20
N SER A 303 -19.39 -10.20 26.23
CA SER A 303 -20.45 -9.20 26.12
C SER A 303 -19.90 -7.81 25.81
N ASP A 304 -20.72 -6.97 25.18
CA ASP A 304 -20.32 -5.61 24.82
C ASP A 304 -19.93 -4.78 26.05
N ASP A 305 -20.61 -4.99 27.19
CA ASP A 305 -20.31 -4.33 28.46
C ASP A 305 -18.89 -4.66 28.95
N VAL A 306 -18.48 -5.93 28.85
CA VAL A 306 -17.12 -6.36 29.25
C VAL A 306 -16.07 -5.79 28.28
N LEU A 307 -16.35 -5.76 26.98
CA LEU A 307 -15.43 -5.14 26.00
C LEU A 307 -15.28 -3.64 26.28
N LEU A 308 -16.37 -2.95 26.63
CA LEU A 308 -16.35 -1.54 26.99
C LEU A 308 -15.63 -1.29 28.32
N GLU A 309 -15.83 -2.12 29.34
CA GLU A 309 -15.08 -2.07 30.60
C GLU A 309 -13.57 -2.20 30.33
N ARG A 310 -13.17 -3.19 29.53
CA ARG A 310 -11.76 -3.43 29.17
C ARG A 310 -11.17 -2.29 28.35
N HIS A 311 -11.93 -1.74 27.39
CA HIS A 311 -11.52 -0.54 26.66
C HIS A 311 -11.30 0.64 27.59
N ASN A 312 -12.25 0.92 28.48
CA ASN A 312 -12.16 2.01 29.45
C ASN A 312 -10.95 1.84 30.37
N PHE A 313 -10.72 0.62 30.86
CA PHE A 313 -9.52 0.31 31.62
C PHE A 313 -8.25 0.64 30.83
N ILE A 314 -8.13 0.19 29.58
CA ILE A 314 -6.95 0.47 28.75
C ILE A 314 -6.81 1.97 28.46
N SER A 315 -7.91 2.66 28.15
CA SER A 315 -7.89 4.06 27.71
C SER A 315 -7.55 5.02 28.85
N THR A 316 -7.95 4.73 30.10
CA THR A 316 -7.72 5.58 31.27
C THR A 316 -6.53 5.15 32.15
N ASN A 317 -6.03 3.92 32.03
CA ASN A 317 -4.94 3.42 32.86
C ASN A 317 -3.55 3.68 32.22
N GLN A 318 -2.87 4.74 32.67
CA GLN A 318 -1.54 5.10 32.17
C GLN A 318 -0.47 4.07 32.55
N GLU A 319 -0.55 3.46 33.73
CA GLU A 319 0.41 2.43 34.18
C GLU A 319 0.40 1.22 33.23
N PHE A 320 -0.80 0.77 32.83
CA PHE A 320 -0.95 -0.30 31.84
C PHE A 320 -0.30 0.08 30.50
N LYS A 321 -0.59 1.28 29.99
CA LYS A 321 -0.03 1.74 28.70
C LYS A 321 1.50 1.79 28.76
N ASP A 322 2.06 2.36 29.81
CA ASP A 322 3.51 2.49 29.97
C ASP A 322 4.19 1.11 30.08
N LYS A 323 3.61 0.18 30.83
CA LYS A 323 4.08 -1.22 30.90
C LYS A 323 4.13 -1.87 29.52
N VAL A 324 3.02 -1.81 28.76
CA VAL A 324 2.95 -2.38 27.41
C VAL A 324 3.93 -1.70 26.46
N LEU A 325 3.97 -0.36 26.42
CA LEU A 325 4.83 0.40 25.52
C LEU A 325 6.32 0.18 25.81
N SER A 326 6.70 0.04 27.08
CA SER A 326 8.09 -0.21 27.47
C SER A 326 8.64 -1.54 26.94
N CYS A 327 7.77 -2.54 26.70
CA CYS A 327 8.16 -3.81 26.10
C CYS A 327 8.63 -3.67 24.64
N TYR A 328 8.26 -2.58 23.98
CA TYR A 328 8.58 -2.31 22.57
C TYR A 328 9.72 -1.30 22.37
N ASN A 329 10.33 -0.78 23.45
CA ASN A 329 11.46 0.13 23.37
C ASN A 329 12.77 -0.57 22.96
N ASP A 330 13.01 -1.78 23.47
CA ASP A 330 14.32 -2.45 23.39
C ASP A 330 14.44 -3.43 22.22
N ILE A 331 13.37 -3.61 21.43
CA ILE A 331 13.35 -4.56 20.31
C ILE A 331 13.94 -3.88 19.08
N ILE A 332 15.26 -3.91 19.01
CA ILE A 332 16.00 -3.62 17.79
C ILE A 332 15.76 -4.80 16.85
N LEU A 333 15.03 -4.56 15.74
CA LEU A 333 15.14 -5.45 14.59
C LEU A 333 16.57 -5.26 14.07
N ASP A 334 17.35 -6.33 14.01
CA ASP A 334 18.70 -6.31 13.44
C ASP A 334 18.64 -5.64 12.07
N GLU A 335 19.25 -4.46 11.97
CA GLU A 335 19.46 -3.81 10.69
C GLU A 335 20.61 -4.56 10.01
N SER A 336 20.35 -5.09 8.82
CA SER A 336 21.37 -5.75 8.00
C SER A 336 22.62 -4.87 7.90
N GLN A 337 23.79 -5.47 8.14
CA GLN A 337 25.10 -4.81 8.02
C GLN A 337 25.60 -4.71 6.58
N LEU A 338 24.82 -5.17 5.60
CA LEU A 338 25.18 -5.07 4.19
C LEU A 338 25.06 -3.62 3.71
N ASP A 339 26.02 -3.21 2.87
CA ASP A 339 25.93 -1.95 2.13
C ASP A 339 24.63 -1.92 1.31
N VAL A 340 23.91 -0.81 1.42
CA VAL A 340 22.61 -0.64 0.79
C VAL A 340 22.82 0.05 -0.56
N TYR A 341 22.39 -0.59 -1.65
CA TYR A 341 22.41 0.02 -2.98
C TYR A 341 21.49 1.24 -3.06
N ALA A 342 21.74 2.15 -4.00
CA ALA A 342 20.93 3.36 -4.15
C ALA A 342 19.44 3.01 -4.35
N GLU A 343 19.15 1.97 -5.12
CA GLU A 343 17.81 1.42 -5.41
C GLU A 343 17.08 0.96 -4.14
N GLU A 344 17.81 0.43 -3.15
CA GLU A 344 17.24 -0.15 -1.93
C GLU A 344 17.16 0.87 -0.78
N SER A 345 17.55 2.12 -1.04
CA SER A 345 17.79 3.12 -0.01
C SER A 345 16.67 4.15 0.19
N ILE A 346 15.57 4.07 -0.57
CA ILE A 346 14.45 5.04 -0.52
C ILE A 346 13.94 5.30 0.91
N TYR A 347 13.92 4.27 1.76
CA TYR A 347 13.45 4.35 3.15
C TYR A 347 14.57 4.52 4.19
N LYS A 348 15.83 4.59 3.77
CA LYS A 348 16.98 4.77 4.68
C LYS A 348 17.19 6.23 5.06
N LYS A 349 16.94 7.15 4.12
CA LYS A 349 17.11 8.59 4.32
C LYS A 349 16.15 9.38 3.43
N PHE A 350 15.43 10.33 4.03
CA PHE A 350 14.59 11.26 3.28
C PHE A 350 15.44 12.26 2.49
N VAL A 351 14.95 12.63 1.30
CA VAL A 351 15.55 13.68 0.45
C VAL A 351 15.40 15.04 1.13
N SER A 352 16.44 15.86 1.07
CA SER A 352 16.44 17.21 1.66
C SER A 352 15.51 18.16 0.90
N ASN A 353 15.03 19.23 1.53
CA ASN A 353 14.22 20.25 0.85
C ASN A 353 14.96 20.90 -0.35
N SER A 354 16.28 21.09 -0.20
CA SER A 354 17.15 21.61 -1.26
C SER A 354 17.18 20.69 -2.47
N ASP A 355 17.41 19.39 -2.24
CA ASP A 355 17.46 18.41 -3.33
C ASP A 355 16.08 18.16 -3.92
N SER A 356 15.02 18.19 -3.10
CA SER A 356 13.63 18.10 -3.59
C SER A 356 13.26 19.26 -4.52
N PHE A 357 13.78 20.46 -4.26
CA PHE A 357 13.65 21.58 -5.20
C PHE A 357 14.41 21.31 -6.50
N LEU A 358 15.66 20.84 -6.42
CA LEU A 358 16.46 20.49 -7.60
C LEU A 358 15.81 19.37 -8.43
N MET A 359 15.17 18.38 -7.82
CA MET A 359 14.41 17.35 -8.54
C MET A 359 13.30 17.99 -9.39
N LYS A 360 12.55 18.96 -8.84
CA LYS A 360 11.49 19.66 -9.61
C LYS A 360 12.05 20.46 -10.78
N GLU A 361 13.19 21.12 -10.58
CA GLU A 361 13.86 21.87 -11.66
C GLU A 361 14.46 20.92 -12.70
N PHE A 362 14.96 19.76 -12.28
CA PHE A 362 15.43 18.71 -13.18
C PHE A 362 14.32 18.27 -14.14
N GLN A 363 13.09 18.05 -13.64
CA GLN A 363 11.98 17.61 -14.50
C GLN A 363 11.57 18.65 -15.56
N LYS A 364 11.75 19.95 -15.28
CA LYS A 364 11.38 21.05 -16.20
C LYS A 364 12.49 21.41 -17.20
N ALA A 365 13.72 21.01 -16.90
CA ALA A 365 14.89 21.38 -17.67
C ALA A 365 15.02 20.55 -18.96
N ASP A 366 15.63 21.13 -19.99
CA ASP A 366 16.16 20.34 -21.10
C ASP A 366 17.34 19.47 -20.65
N TRP A 367 17.73 18.47 -21.46
CA TRP A 367 18.77 17.51 -21.09
C TRP A 367 20.15 18.11 -20.82
N LYS A 368 20.52 19.23 -21.47
CA LYS A 368 21.80 19.91 -21.18
C LYS A 368 21.76 20.55 -19.80
N ASN A 369 20.64 21.18 -19.46
CA ASN A 369 20.43 21.79 -18.15
C ASN A 369 20.25 20.74 -17.05
N LYS A 370 19.64 19.58 -17.33
CA LYS A 370 19.57 18.43 -16.40
C LYS A 370 20.95 17.96 -15.96
N PHE A 371 21.92 17.90 -16.87
CA PHE A 371 23.31 17.58 -16.54
C PHE A 371 23.93 18.60 -15.54
N ILE A 372 23.64 19.89 -15.70
CA ILE A 372 24.11 20.93 -14.77
C ILE A 372 23.44 20.81 -13.41
N ILE A 373 22.15 20.45 -13.37
CA ILE A 373 21.38 20.26 -12.13
C ILE A 373 21.87 19.02 -11.37
N MET A 374 22.19 17.94 -12.08
CA MET A 374 22.73 16.69 -11.51
C MET A 374 23.95 16.94 -10.62
N GLU A 375 24.90 17.76 -11.07
CA GLU A 375 26.12 18.08 -10.30
C GLU A 375 25.85 18.94 -9.05
N LYS A 376 24.63 19.44 -8.87
CA LYS A 376 24.21 20.24 -7.69
C LYS A 376 23.53 19.40 -6.62
N PHE A 377 23.14 18.15 -6.91
CA PHE A 377 22.57 17.28 -5.87
C PHE A 377 23.57 17.03 -4.76
N LYS A 378 23.12 17.18 -3.51
CA LYS A 378 23.92 16.81 -2.32
C LYS A 378 23.71 15.37 -1.92
N ASP A 379 22.60 14.78 -2.35
CA ASP A 379 22.30 13.38 -2.15
C ASP A 379 22.90 12.56 -3.30
N GLU A 380 23.96 11.82 -3.00
CA GLU A 380 24.68 10.99 -3.99
C GLU A 380 23.77 9.99 -4.71
N ARG A 381 22.69 9.55 -4.07
CA ARG A 381 21.70 8.66 -4.69
C ARG A 381 20.98 9.34 -5.85
N LEU A 382 20.61 10.61 -5.68
CA LEU A 382 19.94 11.38 -6.72
C LEU A 382 20.89 11.72 -7.86
N LYS A 383 22.16 11.99 -7.54
CA LYS A 383 23.21 12.16 -8.56
C LYS A 383 23.38 10.89 -9.38
N TYR A 384 23.49 9.73 -8.72
CA TYR A 384 23.58 8.43 -9.36
C TYR A 384 22.39 8.16 -10.30
N PHE A 385 21.16 8.36 -9.83
CA PHE A 385 19.99 8.18 -10.68
C PHE A 385 19.94 9.17 -11.84
N ALA A 386 20.29 10.45 -11.63
CA ALA A 386 20.39 11.41 -12.72
C ALA A 386 21.41 10.98 -13.79
N GLU A 387 22.56 10.43 -13.39
CA GLU A 387 23.56 9.89 -14.33
C GLU A 387 22.99 8.74 -15.16
N ILE A 388 22.26 7.80 -14.55
CA ILE A 388 21.57 6.71 -15.26
C ILE A 388 20.53 7.26 -16.26
N LEU A 389 19.71 8.23 -15.84
CA LEU A 389 18.69 8.80 -16.72
C LEU A 389 19.32 9.49 -17.93
N ILE A 390 20.39 10.25 -17.73
CA ILE A 390 21.11 10.90 -18.83
C ILE A 390 21.76 9.84 -19.73
N TYR A 391 22.29 8.75 -19.17
CA TYR A 391 22.85 7.65 -19.94
C TYR A 391 21.80 6.98 -20.85
N GLU A 392 20.62 6.66 -20.31
CA GLU A 392 19.56 5.99 -21.06
C GLU A 392 18.93 6.92 -22.13
N GLU A 393 18.81 8.21 -21.84
CA GLU A 393 18.08 9.14 -22.69
C GLU A 393 18.96 9.92 -23.67
N GLN A 394 20.13 10.40 -23.21
CA GLN A 394 21.04 11.25 -23.98
C GLN A 394 22.52 10.92 -23.67
N PRO A 395 23.00 9.70 -23.98
CA PRO A 395 24.30 9.20 -23.54
C PRO A 395 25.49 10.05 -24.01
N TYR A 396 25.34 10.78 -25.11
CA TYR A 396 26.39 11.65 -25.65
C TYR A 396 26.72 12.86 -24.76
N LEU A 397 25.85 13.21 -23.80
CA LEU A 397 26.09 14.27 -22.83
C LEU A 397 27.06 13.84 -21.72
N LEU A 398 27.29 12.54 -21.56
CA LEU A 398 28.25 12.01 -20.59
C LEU A 398 29.63 11.91 -21.23
N GLU A 399 30.67 12.39 -20.54
CA GLU A 399 32.04 12.24 -20.99
C GLU A 399 32.42 10.74 -21.07
N LYS A 400 32.98 10.31 -22.20
CA LYS A 400 33.39 8.90 -22.44
C LYS A 400 34.32 8.31 -21.36
N LYS A 401 34.99 9.14 -20.54
CA LYS A 401 35.92 8.72 -19.49
C LYS A 401 35.26 8.32 -18.16
N LYS A 402 33.97 8.62 -17.94
CA LYS A 402 33.29 8.25 -16.68
C LYS A 402 32.89 6.75 -16.61
N PHE A 403 32.94 6.02 -17.73
CA PHE A 403 32.38 4.66 -17.85
C PHE A 403 33.34 3.61 -18.45
N SER A 404 34.64 3.92 -18.50
CA SER A 404 35.70 3.01 -19.00
C SER A 404 36.40 2.26 -17.89
#